data_AF-A0A353TDL2-F1
#
_entry.id   AF-A0A353TDL2-F1
#
_cell.length_a   1.000
_cell.length_b   1.000
_cell.length_c   1.000
_cell.angle_alpha   90.00
_cell.angle_beta   90.00
_cell.angle_gamma   90.00
#
_symmetry.space_group_name_H-M   'P 1'
#
loop_
_entity.id
_entity.type
_entity.pdbx_description
1 polymer ?
#
loop_
_entity_poly.entity_id
_entity_poly.type
_entity_poly.pdbx_seq_one_letter_code
_entity_poly.pdbx_strand_id
1 'polypeptide(L)'
;MKSHATFVFLILVLALTMQACSSLKHSNEKEQKVLIQTTEGDITLKLYNETPLHRNNFIKLVNAKTYNGLLFHRVIKEFMIQGGDPQSKTAGPDTMLGDGDVGYTIPSEFRTPQIYHKYGTIAAAREGDDSNPQKASSGCQFYIVVGKKFTNEQLDKLEESKIARYGNTNDSTYKFSTQARQDYINVGGTPHLDGNYTVFGEILKGMEVVEKISEAETDKHDRPIKAIRIKKMKLIR
;
A
#
# COMPACT_ATOMS: atom_id res chain seq x y z
N MET A 1 2.11 -49.17 -9.22
CA MET A 1 1.93 -47.77 -9.66
C MET A 1 0.71 -47.03 -9.05
N LYS A 2 -0.13 -47.64 -8.19
CA LYS A 2 -1.31 -46.95 -7.61
C LYS A 2 -1.07 -46.25 -6.25
N SER A 3 0.04 -46.52 -5.56
CA SER A 3 0.31 -46.02 -4.19
C SER A 3 0.93 -44.61 -4.14
N HIS A 4 1.65 -44.16 -5.17
CA HIS A 4 2.26 -42.82 -5.19
C HIS A 4 1.23 -41.70 -5.44
N ALA A 5 0.18 -41.95 -6.22
CA ALA A 5 -0.86 -40.97 -6.50
C ALA A 5 -1.67 -40.61 -5.23
N THR A 6 -1.95 -41.58 -4.37
CA THR A 6 -2.70 -41.37 -3.11
C THR A 6 -1.89 -40.56 -2.09
N PHE A 7 -0.57 -40.77 -2.04
CA PHE A 7 0.33 -40.07 -1.12
C PHE A 7 0.53 -38.60 -1.53
N VAL A 8 0.68 -38.33 -2.83
CA VAL A 8 0.76 -36.95 -3.37
C VAL A 8 -0.55 -36.19 -3.15
N PHE A 9 -1.70 -36.85 -3.32
CA PHE A 9 -3.01 -36.24 -3.07
C PHE A 9 -3.22 -35.88 -1.59
N LEU A 10 -2.76 -36.72 -0.66
CA LEU A 10 -2.86 -36.46 0.78
C LEU A 10 -1.99 -35.26 1.22
N ILE A 11 -0.77 -35.14 0.66
CA ILE A 11 0.11 -33.99 0.91
C ILE A 11 -0.50 -32.69 0.37
N LEU A 12 -1.12 -32.72 -0.82
CA LEU A 12 -1.76 -31.54 -1.41
C LEU A 12 -2.95 -31.05 -0.56
N VAL A 13 -3.77 -31.99 -0.05
CA VAL A 13 -4.91 -31.66 0.83
C VAL A 13 -4.43 -31.12 2.18
N LEU A 14 -3.33 -31.64 2.75
CA LEU A 14 -2.72 -31.09 3.97
C LEU A 14 -2.15 -29.68 3.77
N ALA A 15 -1.51 -29.42 2.63
CA ALA A 15 -0.98 -28.09 2.31
C ALA A 15 -2.10 -27.04 2.12
N LEU A 16 -3.20 -27.44 1.47
CA LEU A 16 -4.39 -26.58 1.28
C LEU A 16 -5.11 -26.27 2.61
N THR A 17 -5.20 -27.23 3.54
CA THR A 17 -5.83 -27.01 4.85
C THR A 17 -4.97 -26.14 5.78
N MET A 18 -3.65 -26.24 5.72
CA MET A 18 -2.74 -25.36 6.47
C MET A 18 -2.81 -23.91 6.00
N GLN A 19 -2.90 -23.66 4.69
CA GLN A 19 -3.07 -22.30 4.16
C GLN A 19 -4.40 -21.67 4.58
N ALA A 20 -5.51 -22.41 4.49
CA ALA A 20 -6.83 -21.93 4.93
C ALA A 20 -6.92 -21.67 6.45
N CYS A 21 -6.19 -22.45 7.27
CA CYS A 21 -6.16 -22.24 8.72
C CYS A 21 -5.32 -21.01 9.12
N SER A 22 -4.28 -20.69 8.34
CA SER A 22 -3.42 -19.51 8.59
C SER A 22 -4.13 -18.18 8.30
N SER A 23 -5.00 -18.12 7.28
CA SER A 23 -5.75 -16.92 6.93
C SER A 23 -6.85 -16.58 7.95
N LEU A 24 -7.53 -17.60 8.51
CA LEU A 24 -8.53 -17.42 9.58
C LEU A 24 -7.92 -17.01 10.93
N LYS A 25 -6.66 -17.40 11.20
CA LYS A 25 -5.97 -17.00 12.45
C LYS A 25 -5.65 -15.51 12.52
N HIS A 26 -5.34 -14.90 11.38
CA HIS A 26 -4.89 -13.51 11.36
C HIS A 26 -6.02 -12.49 11.47
N SER A 27 -7.21 -12.77 10.92
CA SER A 27 -8.35 -11.82 10.96
C SER A 27 -8.84 -11.51 12.39
N ASN A 28 -8.64 -12.43 13.34
CA ASN A 28 -9.02 -12.28 14.75
C ASN A 28 -7.99 -11.56 15.63
N GLU A 29 -6.87 -11.09 15.08
CA GLU A 29 -5.89 -10.34 15.86
C GLU A 29 -6.39 -8.95 16.23
N LYS A 30 -5.94 -8.43 17.38
CA LYS A 30 -6.32 -7.09 17.82
C LYS A 30 -5.86 -6.05 16.80
N GLU A 31 -6.80 -5.21 16.35
CA GLU A 31 -6.53 -4.08 15.46
C GLU A 31 -5.36 -3.23 15.98
N GLN A 32 -4.35 -3.00 15.13
CA GLN A 32 -3.18 -2.21 15.45
C GLN A 32 -3.33 -0.81 14.87
N LYS A 33 -3.10 0.21 15.70
CA LYS A 33 -3.21 1.62 15.30
C LYS A 33 -1.88 2.33 15.45
N VAL A 34 -1.58 3.23 14.52
CA VAL A 34 -0.37 4.05 14.52
C VAL A 34 -0.78 5.52 14.47
N LEU A 35 -0.16 6.32 15.35
CA LEU A 35 -0.15 7.77 15.24
C LEU A 35 1.11 8.21 14.51
N ILE A 36 0.94 8.98 13.44
CA ILE A 36 1.99 9.68 12.70
C ILE A 36 1.88 11.16 13.06
N GLN A 37 2.85 11.68 13.80
CA GLN A 37 2.94 13.10 14.12
C GLN A 37 3.83 13.78 13.09
N THR A 38 3.29 14.75 12.35
CA THR A 38 4.02 15.43 11.27
C THR A 38 4.28 16.91 11.60
N THR A 39 4.97 17.60 10.71
CA THR A 39 5.06 19.07 10.73
C THR A 39 3.74 19.76 10.41
N GLU A 40 2.82 19.07 9.74
CA GLU A 40 1.55 19.63 9.25
C GLU A 40 0.33 19.23 10.07
N GLY A 41 0.49 18.27 10.99
CA GLY A 41 -0.58 17.77 11.85
C GLY A 41 -0.40 16.29 12.20
N ASP A 42 -1.37 15.74 12.92
CA ASP A 42 -1.36 14.35 13.35
C ASP A 42 -2.28 13.50 12.46
N ILE A 43 -1.81 12.31 12.06
CA ILE A 43 -2.54 11.33 11.26
C ILE A 43 -2.63 10.04 12.07
N THR A 44 -3.83 9.49 12.22
CA THR A 44 -4.04 8.18 12.86
C THR A 44 -4.48 7.18 11.82
N LEU A 45 -3.83 6.02 11.76
CA LEU A 45 -4.22 4.92 10.88
C LEU A 45 -4.45 3.62 11.66
N LYS A 46 -5.25 2.73 11.08
CA LYS A 46 -5.27 1.31 11.46
C LYS A 46 -4.54 0.49 10.40
N LEU A 47 -3.93 -0.60 10.85
CA LEU A 47 -3.29 -1.59 9.99
C LEU A 47 -4.19 -2.82 9.84
N TYR A 48 -4.23 -3.37 8.64
CA TYR A 48 -5.05 -4.52 8.29
C TYR A 48 -4.43 -5.83 8.75
N ASN A 49 -5.27 -6.75 9.19
CA ASN A 49 -4.87 -8.08 9.64
C ASN A 49 -4.66 -9.04 8.47
N GLU A 50 -5.28 -8.74 7.34
CA GLU A 50 -5.26 -9.50 6.10
C GLU A 50 -3.91 -9.40 5.37
N THR A 51 -3.06 -8.44 5.75
CA THR A 51 -1.71 -8.20 5.21
C THR A 51 -0.65 -8.23 6.33
N PRO A 52 -0.51 -9.39 7.00
CA PRO A 52 0.30 -9.47 8.21
C PRO A 52 1.79 -9.24 8.00
N LEU A 53 2.36 -9.57 6.84
CA LEU A 53 3.79 -9.32 6.60
C LEU A 53 4.05 -7.81 6.61
N HIS A 54 3.21 -7.02 5.93
CA HIS A 54 3.33 -5.56 5.88
C HIS A 54 3.00 -4.92 7.23
N ARG A 55 1.89 -5.32 7.87
CA ARG A 55 1.51 -4.83 9.20
C ARG A 55 2.63 -5.06 10.22
N ASN A 56 3.11 -6.30 10.34
CA ASN A 56 4.12 -6.64 11.35
C ASN A 56 5.45 -5.94 11.07
N ASN A 57 5.83 -5.82 9.79
CA ASN A 57 7.01 -5.08 9.42
C ASN A 57 6.90 -3.58 9.72
N PHE A 58 5.76 -2.95 9.39
CA PHE A 58 5.52 -1.54 9.69
C PHE A 58 5.58 -1.28 11.20
N ILE A 59 4.96 -2.15 12.01
CA ILE A 59 5.04 -2.09 13.48
C ILE A 59 6.49 -2.19 13.98
N LYS A 60 7.27 -3.14 13.44
CA LYS A 60 8.69 -3.31 13.76
C LYS A 60 9.47 -2.01 13.50
N LEU A 61 9.29 -1.39 12.34
CA LEU A 61 9.97 -0.15 11.96
C LEU A 61 9.50 1.08 12.76
N VAL A 62 8.22 1.15 13.13
CA VAL A 62 7.70 2.17 14.05
C VAL A 62 8.34 2.04 15.43
N ASN A 63 8.39 0.82 15.99
CA ASN A 63 9.01 0.57 17.30
C ASN A 63 10.52 0.86 17.29
N ALA A 64 11.20 0.56 16.18
CA ALA A 64 12.61 0.90 15.96
C ALA A 64 12.85 2.41 15.72
N LYS A 65 11.79 3.23 15.66
CA LYS A 65 11.84 4.67 15.37
C LYS A 65 12.45 4.98 13.99
N THR A 66 12.42 4.03 13.05
CA THR A 66 13.02 4.17 11.71
C THR A 66 12.48 5.40 11.00
N TYR A 67 11.16 5.61 11.09
CA TYR A 67 10.44 6.69 10.42
C TYR A 67 10.64 8.08 11.03
N ASN A 68 11.20 8.19 12.25
CA ASN A 68 11.32 9.48 12.92
C ASN A 68 12.36 10.36 12.20
N GLY A 69 11.94 11.57 11.84
CA GLY A 69 12.73 12.57 11.12
C GLY A 69 12.67 12.43 9.59
N LEU A 70 12.08 11.37 9.04
CA LEU A 70 12.00 11.17 7.58
C LEU A 70 11.04 12.17 6.92
N LEU A 71 11.27 12.42 5.63
CA LEU A 71 10.41 13.26 4.81
C LEU A 71 9.25 12.46 4.21
N PHE A 72 8.13 13.14 3.97
CA PHE A 72 7.31 12.83 2.79
C PHE A 72 8.05 13.40 1.58
N HIS A 73 8.78 12.56 0.87
CA HIS A 73 9.76 12.97 -0.14
C HIS A 73 9.16 13.06 -1.54
N ARG A 74 7.94 12.55 -1.73
CA ARG A 74 7.21 12.63 -3.00
C ARG A 74 5.73 12.83 -2.74
N VAL A 75 5.14 13.84 -3.36
CA VAL A 75 3.76 14.27 -3.12
C VAL A 75 3.14 14.66 -4.46
N ILE A 76 2.02 14.02 -4.80
CA ILE A 76 1.32 14.29 -6.06
C ILE A 76 -0.16 14.49 -5.77
N LYS A 77 -0.64 15.68 -6.10
CA LYS A 77 -2.05 16.07 -6.04
C LYS A 77 -2.92 15.04 -6.77
N GLU A 78 -4.07 14.73 -6.18
CA GLU A 78 -5.01 13.74 -6.72
C GLU A 78 -4.44 12.31 -6.89
N PHE A 79 -3.32 12.01 -6.22
CA PHE A 79 -2.69 10.70 -6.28
C PHE A 79 -2.29 10.19 -4.91
N MET A 80 -1.17 10.64 -4.35
CA MET A 80 -0.66 10.13 -3.08
C MET A 80 0.40 11.03 -2.43
N ILE A 81 0.67 10.76 -1.16
CA ILE A 81 1.85 11.26 -0.44
C ILE A 81 2.72 10.06 -0.06
N GLN A 82 4.02 10.09 -0.36
CA GLN A 82 4.95 8.98 -0.19
C GLN A 82 6.07 9.35 0.78
N GLY A 83 6.40 8.41 1.66
CA GLY A 83 7.44 8.54 2.67
C GLY A 83 8.14 7.20 2.94
N GLY A 84 8.98 7.19 3.97
CA GLY A 84 9.65 5.98 4.44
C GLY A 84 11.03 5.71 3.84
N ASP A 85 11.55 6.60 2.98
CA ASP A 85 12.94 6.55 2.51
C ASP A 85 13.89 6.95 3.66
N PRO A 86 14.77 6.06 4.15
CA PRO A 86 15.69 6.35 5.25
C PRO A 86 16.75 7.42 4.93
N GLN A 87 17.14 7.57 3.66
CA GLN A 87 18.10 8.57 3.20
C GLN A 87 17.55 10.00 3.34
N SER A 88 16.22 10.14 3.34
CA SER A 88 15.55 11.45 3.48
C SER A 88 15.80 12.16 4.81
N LYS A 89 16.31 11.47 5.84
CA LYS A 89 16.54 12.03 7.18
C LYS A 89 17.45 13.26 7.15
N THR A 90 18.56 13.15 6.42
CA THR A 90 19.62 14.17 6.32
C THR A 90 19.78 14.71 4.90
N ALA A 91 18.86 14.38 4.00
CA ALA A 91 18.92 14.77 2.59
C ALA A 91 18.87 16.29 2.41
N GLY A 92 19.79 16.82 1.60
CA GLY A 92 19.73 18.19 1.11
C GLY A 92 18.56 18.39 0.12
N PRO A 93 18.28 19.63 -0.30
CA PRO A 93 17.19 19.93 -1.23
C PRO A 93 17.35 19.23 -2.58
N ASP A 94 18.58 19.14 -3.11
CA ASP A 94 18.86 18.57 -4.43
C ASP A 94 19.11 17.04 -4.43
N THR A 95 19.03 16.40 -3.25
CA THR A 95 19.21 14.95 -3.14
C THR A 95 18.00 14.23 -3.75
N MET A 96 18.25 13.38 -4.73
CA MET A 96 17.24 12.44 -5.24
C MET A 96 16.88 11.42 -4.15
N LEU A 97 15.59 11.20 -3.97
CA LEU A 97 15.01 10.30 -2.97
C LEU A 97 14.02 9.36 -3.65
N GLY A 98 13.72 8.24 -3.01
CA GLY A 98 12.85 7.18 -3.52
C GLY A 98 13.53 5.82 -3.63
N ASP A 99 14.86 5.77 -3.51
CA ASP A 99 15.65 4.54 -3.63
C ASP A 99 16.17 4.01 -2.29
N GLY A 100 16.01 4.76 -1.20
CA GLY A 100 16.45 4.30 0.11
C GLY A 100 15.65 3.10 0.64
N ASP A 101 16.35 2.13 1.23
CA ASP A 101 15.78 0.90 1.75
C ASP A 101 16.28 0.54 3.18
N VAL A 102 15.79 -0.59 3.69
CA VAL A 102 16.18 -1.18 4.99
C VAL A 102 16.90 -2.53 4.83
N GLY A 103 17.45 -2.80 3.65
CA GLY A 103 18.22 -4.00 3.31
C GLY A 103 17.39 -5.24 2.97
N TYR A 104 16.07 -5.11 2.77
CA TYR A 104 15.18 -6.21 2.37
C TYR A 104 13.88 -5.70 1.74
N THR A 105 13.20 -6.60 1.04
CA THR A 105 11.85 -6.43 0.49
C THR A 105 10.84 -7.33 1.23
N ILE A 106 9.56 -7.09 1.00
CA ILE A 106 8.45 -7.87 1.57
C ILE A 106 7.68 -8.54 0.42
N PRO A 107 7.42 -9.86 0.46
CA PRO A 107 6.55 -10.51 -0.51
C PRO A 107 5.18 -9.82 -0.59
N SER A 108 4.63 -9.67 -1.79
CA SER A 108 3.35 -9.00 -2.00
C SER A 108 2.20 -9.72 -1.30
N GLU A 109 1.26 -8.94 -0.75
CA GLU A 109 0.04 -9.45 -0.10
C GLU A 109 -1.19 -8.84 -0.76
N PHE A 110 -1.32 -8.99 -2.08
CA PHE A 110 -2.49 -8.48 -2.79
C PHE A 110 -3.77 -9.17 -2.28
N ARG A 111 -4.80 -8.37 -2.01
CA ARG A 111 -6.11 -8.83 -1.47
C ARG A 111 -7.29 -8.28 -2.27
N THR A 112 -7.08 -7.93 -3.54
CA THR A 112 -8.17 -7.53 -4.44
C THR A 112 -9.06 -8.75 -4.73
N PRO A 113 -10.41 -8.62 -4.76
CA PRO A 113 -11.19 -7.38 -4.68
C PRO A 113 -11.56 -6.91 -3.26
N GLN A 114 -11.12 -7.59 -2.20
CA GLN A 114 -11.50 -7.26 -0.82
C GLN A 114 -10.80 -6.00 -0.28
N ILE A 115 -9.53 -5.80 -0.66
CA ILE A 115 -8.72 -4.63 -0.31
C ILE A 115 -8.16 -4.02 -1.60
N TYR A 116 -8.31 -2.72 -1.73
CA TYR A 116 -8.03 -1.92 -2.92
C TYR A 116 -7.70 -0.47 -2.52
N HIS A 117 -7.23 0.33 -3.47
CA HIS A 117 -6.66 1.65 -3.22
C HIS A 117 -7.70 2.76 -3.17
N LYS A 118 -8.70 2.65 -2.29
CA LYS A 118 -9.62 3.76 -2.03
C LYS A 118 -8.92 4.91 -1.30
N TYR A 119 -9.52 6.10 -1.38
CA TYR A 119 -9.13 7.29 -0.61
C TYR A 119 -8.83 6.95 0.86
N GLY A 120 -7.69 7.42 1.36
CA GLY A 120 -7.24 7.22 2.74
C GLY A 120 -6.60 5.85 3.04
N THR A 121 -6.38 4.99 2.05
CA THR A 121 -5.62 3.76 2.27
C THR A 121 -4.11 4.02 2.35
N ILE A 122 -3.38 3.20 3.11
CA ILE A 122 -1.92 3.16 3.11
C ILE A 122 -1.44 1.89 2.41
N ALA A 123 -0.47 2.03 1.52
CA ALA A 123 0.07 0.95 0.72
C ALA A 123 1.60 1.04 0.59
N ALA A 124 2.22 -0.09 0.31
CA ALA A 124 3.68 -0.18 0.21
C ALA A 124 4.16 0.18 -1.19
N ALA A 125 5.22 0.99 -1.26
CA ALA A 125 5.90 1.29 -2.52
C ALA A 125 6.69 0.07 -3.00
N ARG A 126 7.09 0.06 -4.28
CA ARG A 126 8.00 -0.93 -4.86
C ARG A 126 8.64 -0.37 -6.12
N GLU A 127 9.72 -1.01 -6.54
CA GLU A 127 10.26 -0.82 -7.88
C GLU A 127 9.27 -1.31 -8.96
N GLY A 128 9.44 -0.79 -10.18
CA GLY A 128 8.64 -1.15 -11.35
C GLY A 128 8.84 -2.61 -11.79
N ASP A 129 7.88 -3.12 -12.58
CA ASP A 129 7.79 -4.55 -12.94
C ASP A 129 9.04 -5.08 -13.66
N ASP A 130 9.74 -4.25 -14.43
CA ASP A 130 10.93 -4.65 -15.20
C ASP A 130 12.11 -5.07 -14.29
N SER A 131 12.34 -4.31 -13.21
CA SER A 131 13.38 -4.62 -12.20
C SER A 131 12.86 -5.54 -11.09
N ASN A 132 11.54 -5.56 -10.86
CA ASN A 132 10.89 -6.28 -9.78
C ASN A 132 9.66 -7.07 -10.28
N PRO A 133 9.87 -8.14 -11.08
CA PRO A 133 8.78 -8.91 -11.67
C PRO A 133 7.94 -9.67 -10.64
N GLN A 134 8.51 -9.96 -9.46
CA GLN A 134 7.79 -10.57 -8.34
C GLN A 134 6.91 -9.55 -7.58
N LYS A 135 7.02 -8.26 -7.93
CA LYS A 135 6.28 -7.16 -7.32
C LYS A 135 6.44 -7.11 -5.80
N ALA A 136 7.63 -7.48 -5.31
CA ALA A 136 7.94 -7.42 -3.89
C ALA A 136 7.94 -5.96 -3.42
N SER A 137 7.35 -5.69 -2.27
CA SER A 137 7.26 -4.35 -1.71
C SER A 137 8.59 -3.90 -1.11
N SER A 138 8.85 -2.60 -1.16
CA SER A 138 9.90 -1.97 -0.36
C SER A 138 9.73 -2.35 1.11
N GLY A 139 10.85 -2.63 1.79
CA GLY A 139 10.84 -2.95 3.22
C GLY A 139 10.39 -1.79 4.11
N CYS A 140 10.43 -0.54 3.64
CA CYS A 140 10.13 0.62 4.50
C CYS A 140 9.30 1.71 3.84
N GLN A 141 9.33 1.84 2.51
CA GLN A 141 8.62 2.92 1.83
C GLN A 141 7.13 2.63 1.67
N PHE A 142 6.32 3.65 1.92
CA PHE A 142 4.87 3.59 1.88
C PHE A 142 4.30 4.87 1.29
N TYR A 143 3.06 4.80 0.83
CA TYR A 143 2.29 5.96 0.43
C TYR A 143 0.88 5.92 1.01
N ILE A 144 0.29 7.10 1.21
CA ILE A 144 -1.11 7.27 1.60
C ILE A 144 -1.87 7.79 0.38
N VAL A 145 -2.96 7.12 0.05
CA VAL A 145 -3.79 7.44 -1.12
C VAL A 145 -4.64 8.67 -0.84
N VAL A 146 -4.46 9.69 -1.67
CA VAL A 146 -5.42 10.80 -1.82
C VAL A 146 -6.32 10.46 -3.00
N GLY A 147 -5.72 10.22 -4.17
CA GLY A 147 -6.45 9.81 -5.35
C GLY A 147 -7.46 10.85 -5.84
N LYS A 148 -8.33 10.43 -6.74
CA LYS A 148 -9.43 11.24 -7.27
C LYS A 148 -10.69 10.43 -7.45
N LYS A 149 -11.81 11.12 -7.66
CA LYS A 149 -13.08 10.50 -8.02
C LYS A 149 -13.10 10.09 -9.49
N PHE A 150 -13.86 9.05 -9.79
CA PHE A 150 -14.02 8.51 -11.14
C PHE A 150 -15.49 8.47 -11.55
N THR A 151 -15.75 8.66 -12.84
CA THR A 151 -17.07 8.35 -13.43
C THR A 151 -17.17 6.87 -13.79
N ASN A 152 -18.38 6.39 -14.07
CA ASN A 152 -18.56 5.01 -14.54
C ASN A 152 -17.78 4.76 -15.84
N GLU A 153 -17.81 5.70 -16.79
CA GLU A 153 -17.13 5.57 -18.08
C GLU A 153 -15.62 5.51 -17.90
N GLN A 154 -15.06 6.25 -16.93
CA GLN A 154 -13.63 6.18 -16.63
C GLN A 154 -13.25 4.84 -16.00
N LEU A 155 -14.08 4.30 -15.10
CA LEU A 155 -13.85 2.99 -14.50
C LEU A 155 -13.97 1.86 -15.55
N ASP A 156 -14.91 1.96 -16.48
CA ASP A 156 -15.07 0.99 -17.56
C ASP A 156 -13.82 0.94 -18.46
N LYS A 157 -13.29 2.10 -18.85
CA LYS A 157 -12.02 2.19 -19.60
C LYS A 157 -10.83 1.62 -18.84
N LEU A 158 -10.79 1.75 -17.52
CA LEU A 158 -9.74 1.16 -16.69
C LEU A 158 -9.85 -0.37 -16.63
N GLU A 159 -11.07 -0.91 -16.57
CA GLU A 159 -11.30 -2.35 -16.66
C GLU A 159 -10.83 -2.89 -18.01
N GLU A 160 -11.21 -2.24 -19.11
CA GLU A 160 -10.75 -2.58 -20.47
C GLU A 160 -9.22 -2.55 -20.59
N SER A 161 -8.58 -1.48 -20.06
CA SER A 161 -7.13 -1.34 -20.08
C SER A 161 -6.42 -2.44 -19.28
N LYS A 162 -7.00 -2.87 -18.14
CA LYS A 162 -6.46 -3.97 -17.34
C LYS A 162 -6.61 -5.32 -18.05
N ILE A 163 -7.74 -5.55 -18.71
CA ILE A 163 -7.95 -6.75 -19.54
C ILE A 163 -6.91 -6.79 -20.66
N ALA A 164 -6.68 -5.67 -21.35
CA ALA A 164 -5.68 -5.60 -22.42
C ALA A 164 -4.23 -5.83 -21.94
N ARG A 165 -3.90 -5.37 -20.71
CA ARG A 165 -2.54 -5.45 -20.17
C ARG A 165 -2.22 -6.77 -19.46
N TYR A 166 -3.20 -7.37 -18.78
CA TYR A 166 -3.00 -8.53 -17.89
C TYR A 166 -3.90 -9.72 -18.22
N GLY A 167 -4.92 -9.54 -19.06
CA GLY A 167 -5.73 -10.64 -19.53
C GLY A 167 -4.88 -11.59 -20.36
N ASN A 168 -4.97 -12.87 -20.07
CA ASN A 168 -4.72 -13.86 -21.11
C ASN A 168 -5.74 -13.55 -22.21
N THR A 169 -5.37 -13.56 -23.49
CA THR A 169 -6.21 -13.04 -24.61
C THR A 169 -7.60 -13.70 -24.74
N ASN A 170 -7.91 -14.68 -23.89
CA ASN A 170 -9.14 -15.46 -23.83
C ASN A 170 -9.97 -15.25 -22.55
N ASP A 171 -9.55 -14.40 -21.60
CA ASP A 171 -10.29 -14.12 -20.36
C ASP A 171 -10.57 -12.61 -20.19
N SER A 172 -11.76 -12.20 -20.62
CA SER A 172 -12.24 -10.81 -20.64
C SER A 172 -12.96 -10.39 -19.34
N THR A 173 -12.69 -11.04 -18.20
CA THR A 173 -13.63 -10.98 -17.05
C THR A 173 -13.25 -10.03 -15.92
N TYR A 174 -12.19 -9.23 -16.04
CA TYR A 174 -11.85 -8.29 -14.96
C TYR A 174 -12.94 -7.21 -14.79
N LYS A 175 -13.49 -7.13 -13.58
CA LYS A 175 -14.42 -6.09 -13.15
C LYS A 175 -14.09 -5.66 -11.72
N PHE A 176 -14.25 -4.37 -11.44
CA PHE A 176 -14.24 -3.89 -10.06
C PHE A 176 -15.45 -4.47 -9.30
N SER A 177 -15.29 -4.73 -8.00
CA SER A 177 -16.45 -5.05 -7.17
C SER A 177 -17.41 -3.86 -7.12
N THR A 178 -18.70 -4.12 -6.88
CA THR A 178 -19.70 -3.06 -6.74
C THR A 178 -19.27 -2.04 -5.68
N GLN A 179 -18.75 -2.50 -4.54
CA GLN A 179 -18.27 -1.61 -3.49
C GLN A 179 -17.05 -0.78 -3.93
N ALA A 180 -16.07 -1.38 -4.60
CA ALA A 180 -14.90 -0.64 -5.08
C ALA A 180 -15.30 0.46 -6.08
N ARG A 181 -16.23 0.17 -7.01
CA ARG A 181 -16.76 1.20 -7.93
C ARG A 181 -17.43 2.34 -7.17
N GLN A 182 -18.28 2.03 -6.19
CA GLN A 182 -18.94 3.05 -5.39
C GLN A 182 -17.94 3.91 -4.61
N ASP A 183 -16.90 3.30 -4.04
CA ASP A 183 -15.86 4.06 -3.34
C ASP A 183 -15.11 4.99 -4.31
N TYR A 184 -14.72 4.50 -5.49
CA TYR A 184 -14.02 5.32 -6.49
C TYR A 184 -14.88 6.46 -7.05
N ILE A 185 -16.20 6.28 -7.11
CA ILE A 185 -17.13 7.35 -7.52
C ILE A 185 -17.31 8.38 -6.39
N ASN A 186 -17.55 7.91 -5.18
CA ASN A 186 -18.03 8.77 -4.09
C ASN A 186 -16.90 9.47 -3.34
N VAL A 187 -15.81 8.75 -3.03
CA VAL A 187 -14.68 9.26 -2.23
C VAL A 187 -13.37 9.29 -3.00
N GLY A 188 -13.24 8.48 -4.05
CA GLY A 188 -12.07 8.44 -4.91
C GLY A 188 -11.03 7.39 -4.50
N GLY A 189 -9.89 7.42 -5.19
CA GLY A 189 -8.77 6.49 -4.96
C GLY A 189 -7.83 6.38 -6.16
N THR A 190 -7.10 5.26 -6.25
CA THR A 190 -6.11 4.98 -7.30
C THR A 190 -6.30 3.58 -7.92
N PRO A 191 -7.43 3.31 -8.59
CA PRO A 191 -7.82 1.98 -9.10
C PRO A 191 -6.80 1.29 -10.02
N HIS A 192 -5.95 2.07 -10.69
CA HIS A 192 -4.89 1.56 -11.55
C HIS A 192 -3.80 0.81 -10.77
N LEU A 193 -3.69 1.01 -9.44
CA LEU A 193 -2.75 0.30 -8.57
C LEU A 193 -3.32 -1.02 -8.00
N ASP A 194 -4.63 -1.24 -8.09
CA ASP A 194 -5.25 -2.46 -7.55
C ASP A 194 -4.68 -3.74 -8.16
N GLY A 195 -4.40 -4.72 -7.30
CA GLY A 195 -3.76 -5.98 -7.65
C GLY A 195 -2.26 -5.87 -7.97
N ASN A 196 -1.64 -4.70 -7.78
CA ASN A 196 -0.23 -4.46 -8.12
C ASN A 196 0.62 -3.94 -6.96
N TYR A 197 -0.01 -3.41 -5.91
CA TYR A 197 0.63 -2.87 -4.72
C TYR A 197 -0.14 -3.34 -3.48
N THR A 198 0.59 -3.64 -2.40
CA THR A 198 -0.03 -4.12 -1.17
C THR A 198 -0.59 -2.96 -0.36
N VAL A 199 -1.92 -2.90 -0.26
CA VAL A 199 -2.62 -2.04 0.71
C VAL A 199 -2.63 -2.73 2.06
N PHE A 200 -2.15 -2.06 3.11
CA PHE A 200 -1.97 -2.67 4.43
C PHE A 200 -2.59 -1.90 5.60
N GLY A 201 -3.39 -0.87 5.32
CA GLY A 201 -4.16 -0.15 6.33
C GLY A 201 -4.99 0.99 5.73
N GLU A 202 -5.62 1.76 6.61
CA GLU A 202 -6.32 2.99 6.24
C GLU A 202 -6.29 4.04 7.36
N ILE A 203 -6.39 5.31 6.96
CA ILE A 203 -6.48 6.44 7.86
C ILE A 203 -7.82 6.42 8.59
N LEU A 204 -7.77 6.60 9.90
CA LEU A 204 -8.91 6.77 10.79
C LEU A 204 -9.20 8.24 11.10
N LYS A 205 -8.16 9.07 11.21
CA LYS A 205 -8.24 10.51 11.53
C LYS A 205 -7.07 11.26 10.89
N GLY A 206 -7.26 12.53 10.54
CA GLY A 206 -6.21 13.36 9.97
C GLY A 206 -6.13 13.29 8.45
N MET A 207 -7.21 12.93 7.75
CA MET A 207 -7.21 12.98 6.28
C MET A 207 -7.06 14.41 5.76
N GLU A 208 -7.59 15.41 6.47
CA GLU A 208 -7.37 16.83 6.20
C GLU A 208 -5.88 17.22 6.26
N VAL A 209 -5.09 16.54 7.10
CA VAL A 209 -3.64 16.72 7.17
C VAL A 209 -2.97 16.08 5.96
N VAL A 210 -3.41 14.88 5.56
CA VAL A 210 -2.92 14.19 4.35
C VAL A 210 -3.20 15.03 3.10
N GLU A 211 -4.41 15.56 2.97
CA GLU A 211 -4.81 16.45 1.86
C GLU A 211 -3.97 17.72 1.85
N LYS A 212 -3.79 18.37 3.01
CA LYS A 212 -2.93 19.55 3.14
C LYS A 212 -1.49 19.26 2.69
N ILE A 213 -0.94 18.10 3.07
CA ILE A 213 0.39 17.68 2.60
C ILE A 213 0.35 17.50 1.09
N SER A 214 -0.70 16.89 0.53
CA SER A 214 -0.81 16.60 -0.90
C SER A 214 -0.89 17.83 -1.82
N GLU A 215 -1.31 18.96 -1.26
CA GLU A 215 -1.42 20.27 -1.93
C GLU A 215 -0.16 21.14 -1.76
N ALA A 216 0.89 20.62 -1.12
CA ALA A 216 2.13 21.36 -0.95
C ALA A 216 2.80 21.66 -2.31
N GLU A 217 3.43 22.83 -2.42
CA GLU A 217 4.24 23.16 -3.59
C GLU A 217 5.45 22.22 -3.69
N THR A 218 5.65 21.63 -4.87
CA THR A 218 6.70 20.65 -5.13
C THR A 218 7.68 21.13 -6.18
N ASP A 219 8.89 20.57 -6.15
CA ASP A 219 9.83 20.68 -7.25
C ASP A 219 9.46 19.76 -8.44
N LYS A 220 10.34 19.72 -9.44
CA LYS A 220 10.18 18.90 -10.66
C LYS A 220 10.19 17.38 -10.43
N HIS A 221 10.53 16.93 -9.22
CA HIS A 221 10.56 15.53 -8.80
C HIS A 221 9.42 15.20 -7.84
N ASP A 222 8.39 16.07 -7.78
CA ASP A 222 7.26 15.97 -6.87
C ASP A 222 7.67 16.03 -5.39
N ARG A 223 8.87 16.53 -5.06
CA ARG A 223 9.32 16.68 -3.68
C ARG A 223 8.83 18.01 -3.12
N PRO A 224 8.20 18.05 -1.93
CA PRO A 224 7.80 19.32 -1.31
C PRO A 224 8.98 20.28 -1.13
N ILE A 225 8.84 21.53 -1.60
CA ILE A 225 9.86 22.58 -1.47
C ILE A 225 10.09 22.88 0.02
N LYS A 226 9.00 23.05 0.76
CA LYS A 226 9.05 23.12 2.22
C LYS A 226 9.05 21.69 2.77
N ALA A 227 10.10 21.34 3.51
CA ALA A 227 10.24 20.01 4.10
C ALA A 227 9.06 19.64 5.01
N ILE A 228 8.33 18.58 4.65
CA ILE A 228 7.27 17.98 5.45
C ILE A 228 7.82 16.72 6.11
N ARG A 229 7.91 16.72 7.45
CA ARG A 229 8.59 15.66 8.20
C ARG A 229 7.64 14.86 9.08
N ILE A 230 7.91 13.56 9.17
CA ILE A 230 7.42 12.70 10.23
C ILE A 230 8.25 13.00 11.47
N LYS A 231 7.69 13.74 12.44
CA LYS A 231 8.37 14.01 13.71
C LYS A 231 8.51 12.73 14.53
N LYS A 232 7.43 11.94 14.58
CA LYS A 232 7.35 10.73 15.39
C LYS A 232 6.26 9.80 14.87
N MET A 233 6.53 8.50 14.86
CA MET A 233 5.49 7.47 14.81
C MET A 233 5.44 6.68 16.12
N LYS A 234 4.24 6.29 16.55
CA LYS A 234 4.05 5.38 17.70
C LYS A 234 2.79 4.54 17.54
N LEU A 235 2.80 3.34 18.11
CA LEU A 235 1.58 2.59 18.33
C LEU A 235 0.68 3.28 19.35
N ILE A 236 -0.63 3.21 19.14
CA ILE A 236 -1.64 3.70 20.05
C ILE A 236 -2.65 2.60 20.36
N ARG A 237 -3.23 2.65 21.56
CA ARG A 237 -4.17 1.66 22.08
C ARG A 237 -5.61 1.98 21.70
#